data_AF-A0A2G6C2Z3-F1
#
_entry.id   AF-A0A2G6C2Z3-F1
#
_cell.length_a   1.000
_cell.length_b   1.000
_cell.length_c   1.000
_cell.angle_alpha   90.00
_cell.angle_beta   90.00
_cell.angle_gamma   90.00
#
_symmetry.space_group_name_H-M   'P 1'
#
loop_
_entity.id
_entity.type
_entity.pdbx_description
1 polymer ?
#
loop_
_entity_poly.entity_id
_entity_poly.type
_entity_poly.pdbx_seq_one_letter_code
_entity_poly.pdbx_strand_id
1 'polypeptide(L)' 'MAKQEKSQQYDYQALQQELDDIMAKLESTDVPIDTVVELYERGLEVVRTMERHLQNAENVIIKLSERFDAAQ' A
#
# COMPACT_ATOMS: atom_id res chain seq x y z
N MET A 1 -9.01 -7.15 -20.36
CA MET A 1 -9.21 -6.81 -18.93
C MET A 1 -8.02 -7.20 -18.05
N ALA A 2 -7.23 -8.24 -18.37
CA ALA A 2 -6.10 -8.71 -17.56
C ALA A 2 -4.87 -7.76 -17.37
N LYS A 3 -4.81 -6.61 -18.03
CA LYS A 3 -3.63 -5.72 -17.97
C LYS A 3 -3.65 -4.73 -16.79
N GLN A 4 -4.83 -4.46 -16.21
CA GLN A 4 -5.01 -3.51 -15.10
C GLN A 4 -4.87 -4.15 -13.71
N GLU A 5 -5.21 -5.44 -13.56
CA GLU A 5 -5.09 -6.14 -12.27
C GLU A 5 -3.62 -6.40 -11.90
N LYS A 6 -2.79 -6.82 -12.86
CA LYS A 6 -1.35 -7.02 -12.64
C LYS A 6 -0.62 -5.74 -12.25
N SER A 7 -0.96 -4.59 -12.85
CA SER A 7 -0.28 -3.33 -12.54
C SER A 7 -0.55 -2.85 -11.11
N GLN A 8 -1.79 -2.96 -10.61
CA GLN A 8 -2.10 -2.57 -9.24
C GLN A 8 -1.52 -3.54 -8.19
N GLN A 9 -1.42 -4.83 -8.53
CA GLN A 9 -0.79 -5.82 -7.66
C GLN A 9 0.72 -5.60 -7.53
N TYR A 10 1.38 -5.20 -8.63
CA TYR A 10 2.78 -4.78 -8.62
C TYR A 10 3.00 -3.50 -7.79
N ASP A 11 2.08 -2.53 -7.86
CA ASP A 11 2.16 -1.30 -7.04
C ASP A 11 2.07 -1.60 -5.54
N TYR A 12 1.14 -2.47 -5.11
CA TYR A 12 1.00 -2.78 -3.68
C TYR A 12 2.20 -3.54 -3.12
N GLN A 13 2.70 -4.54 -3.87
CA GLN A 13 3.88 -5.29 -3.45
C GLN A 13 5.13 -4.39 -3.38
N ALA A 14 5.27 -3.43 -4.30
CA ALA A 14 6.35 -2.46 -4.26
C ALA A 14 6.27 -1.54 -3.03
N LEU A 15 5.08 -1.06 -2.68
CA LEU A 15 4.86 -0.26 -1.47
C LEU A 15 5.17 -1.07 -0.20
N GLN A 16 4.79 -2.34 -0.16
CA GLN A 16 5.11 -3.23 0.96
C GLN A 16 6.63 -3.42 1.12
N GLN A 17 7.33 -3.69 0.01
CA GLN A 17 8.78 -3.82 -0.01
C GLN A 17 9.48 -2.53 0.47
N GLU A 18 8.98 -1.37 0.02
CA GLU A 18 9.50 -0.07 0.44
C GLU A 18 9.30 0.16 1.95
N LEU A 19 8.14 -0.22 2.50
CA LEU A 19 7.89 -0.11 3.94
C LEU A 19 8.82 -1.02 4.75
N ASP A 20 9.03 -2.25 4.30
CA ASP A 20 9.95 -3.20 4.94
C ASP A 20 11.39 -2.64 4.95
N ASP A 21 11.84 -2.04 3.84
CA ASP A 21 13.16 -1.41 3.75
C ASP A 21 13.28 -0.17 4.66
N ILE A 22 12.22 0.62 4.81
CA ILE A 22 12.17 1.76 5.74
C ILE A 22 12.27 1.26 7.18
N MET A 23 11.51 0.23 7.55
CA MET A 23 11.54 -0.35 8.89
C MET A 23 12.92 -0.91 9.22
N ALA A 24 13.54 -1.65 8.30
CA ALA A 24 14.90 -2.18 8.47
C ALA A 24 15.94 -1.08 8.70
N LYS A 25 15.78 0.09 8.04
CA LYS A 25 16.65 1.24 8.28
C LYS A 25 16.37 1.88 9.64
N LEU A 26 15.11 2.07 10.02
CA LEU A 26 14.74 2.65 11.32
C LEU A 26 15.21 1.80 12.51
N GLU A 27 15.30 0.48 12.35
CA GLU A 27 15.80 -0.44 13.36
C GLU A 27 17.34 -0.49 13.45
N SER A 28 18.05 0.11 12.49
CA SER A 28 19.51 0.16 12.49
C SER A 28 20.04 1.16 13.52
N THR A 29 21.08 0.76 14.24
CA THR A 29 21.70 1.56 15.31
C THR A 29 22.56 2.73 14.82
N ASP A 30 22.78 2.85 13.51
CA ASP A 30 23.73 3.81 12.91
C ASP A 30 23.04 4.84 11.99
N VAL A 31 21.74 5.06 12.16
CA VAL A 31 20.98 6.05 11.37
C VAL A 31 21.02 7.42 12.04
N PRO A 32 21.50 8.47 11.34
CA PRO A 32 21.45 9.84 11.84
C PRO A 32 20.02 10.28 12.16
N ILE A 33 19.84 11.08 13.21
CA ILE A 33 18.51 11.52 13.66
C ILE A 33 17.69 12.23 12.57
N ASP A 34 18.34 13.05 11.75
CA ASP A 34 17.68 13.74 10.64
C ASP A 34 17.13 12.74 9.61
N THR A 35 17.90 11.67 9.34
CA THR A 35 17.47 10.57 8.47
C THR A 35 16.33 9.75 9.09
N VAL A 36 16.26 9.61 10.41
CA VAL A 36 15.12 8.95 11.09
C VAL A 36 13.82 9.70 10.83
N VAL A 37 13.85 11.05 10.90
CA VAL A 37 12.67 11.87 10.63
C VAL A 37 12.20 11.70 9.19
N GLU A 38 13.12 11.77 8.22
CA GLU A 38 12.80 11.56 6.80
C GLU A 38 12.23 10.16 6.52
N LEU A 39 12.82 9.12 7.11
CA LEU A 39 12.34 7.74 6.97
C LEU A 39 10.95 7.56 7.58
N TYR A 40 10.68 8.19 8.72
CA TYR A 40 9.37 8.14 9.37
C TYR A 40 8.30 8.85 8.53
N GLU A 41 8.59 10.05 8.03
CA GLU A 41 7.68 10.78 7.13
C GLU A 41 7.37 9.95 5.89
N ARG A 42 8.40 9.35 5.26
CA ARG A 42 8.21 8.49 4.10
C ARG A 42 7.37 7.25 4.44
N GLY A 43 7.62 6.62 5.59
CA GLY A 43 6.83 5.48 6.07
C GLY A 43 5.34 5.82 6.21
N LEU A 44 5.02 7.00 6.75
CA LEU A 44 3.63 7.47 6.85
C LEU A 44 2.98 7.66 5.48
N GLU A 45 3.70 8.17 4.48
CA GLU A 45 3.19 8.29 3.10
C GLU A 45 2.91 6.93 2.46
N VAL A 46 3.82 5.97 2.64
CA VAL A 46 3.69 4.61 2.12
C VAL A 46 2.46 3.95 2.73
N VAL A 47 2.32 3.99 4.06
CA VAL A 47 1.16 3.43 4.77
C VAL A 47 -0.16 4.05 4.28
N ARG A 48 -0.24 5.38 4.18
CA ARG A 48 -1.44 6.07 3.66
C ARG A 48 -1.80 5.64 2.24
N THR A 49 -0.79 5.38 1.41
CA THR A 49 -1.00 4.91 0.05
C THR A 49 -1.54 3.48 0.06
N MET A 50 -0.95 2.59 0.86
CA MET A 50 -1.41 1.20 1.01
C MET A 50 -2.87 1.14 1.52
N GLU A 51 -3.24 1.94 2.52
CA GLU A 51 -4.62 2.03 3.01
C GLU A 51 -5.60 2.42 1.91
N ARG A 52 -5.23 3.39 1.06
CA ARG A 52 -6.05 3.81 -0.08
C ARG A 52 -6.20 2.71 -1.12
N HIS A 53 -5.15 1.93 -1.37
CA HIS A 53 -5.22 0.76 -2.25
C HIS A 53 -6.21 -0.28 -1.72
N LEU A 54 -6.15 -0.58 -0.42
CA LEU A 54 -7.07 -1.52 0.22
C LEU A 54 -8.52 -1.03 0.17
N GLN A 55 -8.76 0.26 0.48
CA GLN A 55 -10.10 0.85 0.41
C GLN A 55 -10.69 0.79 -1.01
N ASN A 56 -9.85 1.02 -2.02
CA ASN A 56 -10.29 0.92 -3.41
C ASN A 56 -10.65 -0.52 -3.79
N ALA A 57 -9.84 -1.50 -3.35
CA ALA A 57 -10.13 -2.91 -3.57
C ALA A 57 -11.44 -3.34 -2.89
N GLU A 58 -11.65 -2.92 -1.63
CA GLU A 58 -12.90 -3.16 -0.89
C GLU A 58 -14.11 -2.58 -1.64
N ASN A 59 -14.03 -1.32 -2.07
CA ASN A 59 -15.09 -0.66 -2.83
C ASN A 59 -15.43 -1.40 -4.14
N VAL A 60 -14.43 -1.97 -4.82
CA VAL A 60 -14.63 -2.77 -6.03
C VAL A 60 -15.37 -4.06 -5.69
N ILE A 61 -14.99 -4.75 -4.61
CA ILE A 61 -15.64 -5.98 -4.15
C ILE A 61 -17.10 -5.73 -3.78
N ILE A 62 -17.39 -4.68 -3.01
CA ILE A 62 -18.76 -4.30 -2.62
C ILE A 62 -19.63 -4.09 -3.86
N LYS A 63 -19.17 -3.28 -4.82
CA LYS A 63 -19.91 -3.02 -6.08
C LYS A 63 -20.13 -4.28 -6.91
N LEU A 64 -19.19 -5.21 -6.90
CA LEU A 64 -19.33 -6.51 -7.58
C LEU A 64 -20.42 -7.36 -6.91
N SER A 65 -20.45 -7.39 -5.58
CA SER A 65 -21.49 -8.09 -4.81
C SER A 65 -22.88 -7.50 -5.07
N GLU A 66 -23.04 -6.18 -4.95
CA GLU A 66 -24.31 -5.50 -5.18
C GLU A 66 -24.86 -5.74 -6.60
N ARG A 67 -23.98 -5.73 -7.61
CA ARG A 67 -24.36 -6.03 -9.00
C ARG A 67 -24.80 -7.48 -9.20
N PHE A 68 -24.22 -8.41 -8.47
CA PHE A 68 -24.59 -9.82 -8.55
C PHE A 68 -25.95 -10.06 -7.88
N ASP A 69 -26.18 -9.47 -6.71
CA ASP A 69 -27.43 -9.58 -5.98
C ASP A 69 -28.61 -8.92 -6.73
N ALA A 70 -28.37 -7.78 -7.40
CA ALA A 70 -29.40 -7.10 -8.21
C ALA A 70 -29.75 -7.80 -9.54
N ALA A 71 -28.96 -8.79 -9.96
CA ALA A 71 -29.17 -9.56 -11.18
C ALA A 71 -29.89 -10.91 -10.95
N GLN A 72 -30.21 -11.25 -9.70
CA GLN A 72 -31.01 -12.42 -9.29
C GLN A 72 -32.46 -12.02 -9.00
#